data_AF-A0A7S3UUY6-F1
#
_entry.id   AF-A0A7S3UUY6-F1
#
_cell.length_a   1.000
_cell.length_b   1.000
_cell.length_c   1.000
_cell.angle_alpha   90.00
_cell.angle_beta   90.00
_cell.angle_gamma   90.00
#
_symmetry.space_group_name_H-M   'P 1'
#
loop_
_entity.id
_entity.type
_entity.pdbx_description
1 polymer ?
#
loop_
_entity_poly.entity_id
_entity_poly.type
_entity_poly.pdbx_seq_one_letter_code
_entity_poly.pdbx_strand_id
1 'polypeptide(L)'
;ATWDEKEADPMLSKRRQQLVEEAARVLDDYRMCRFDPASGNLAGTHLGRIASHYYIAAESVQRFNELGHQHLDEAAALCLLASATEFKNVKLRPEEEEEVAKLSQRHTVYDVKNAGDDSARKTALLLQAYISQVRVQGFTLVSDTNYIAQNGGRVARALFEVALRRGWCGLAWTYLSLAKSIDRRVWWPGSNARQSPLRQFEGELGFDVLKNLERGRLFSVQELLDMDAAEVGSHVHN
;
A
#
# COMPACT_ATOMS: atom_id res chain seq x y z
N ALA A 1 33.27 12.68 12.58
CA ALA A 1 34.06 13.86 12.93
C ALA A 1 35.49 13.42 13.12
N THR A 2 36.42 13.99 12.35
CA THR A 2 37.86 13.79 12.58
C THR A 2 38.24 14.41 13.94
N TRP A 3 39.39 14.02 14.50
CA TRP A 3 39.86 14.57 15.77
C TRP A 3 39.99 16.11 15.71
N ASP A 4 40.49 16.63 14.59
CA ASP A 4 40.63 18.07 14.33
C ASP A 4 39.30 18.84 14.34
N GLU A 5 38.20 18.21 13.87
CA GLU A 5 36.85 18.81 13.90
C GLU A 5 36.34 19.00 15.33
N LYS A 6 36.67 18.07 16.24
CA LYS A 6 36.25 18.15 17.65
C LYS A 6 37.03 19.20 18.42
N GLU A 7 38.29 19.43 18.09
CA GLU A 7 39.07 20.52 18.68
C GLU A 7 38.56 21.90 18.21
N ALA A 8 38.16 22.02 16.93
CA ALA A 8 37.67 23.27 16.35
C ALA A 8 36.19 23.58 16.65
N ASP A 9 35.35 22.57 16.89
CA ASP A 9 33.93 22.71 17.29
C ASP A 9 33.58 21.77 18.45
N PRO A 10 34.04 22.05 19.68
CA PRO A 10 33.85 21.16 20.84
C PRO A 10 32.38 20.88 21.16
N MET A 11 31.50 21.82 20.85
CA MET A 11 30.05 21.72 21.07
C MET A 11 29.31 21.12 19.86
N LEU A 12 30.01 20.81 18.78
CA LEU A 12 29.48 20.30 17.51
C LEU A 12 28.35 21.16 16.93
N SER A 13 28.34 22.46 17.22
CA SER A 13 27.26 23.36 16.80
C SER A 13 27.24 23.54 15.28
N LYS A 14 28.43 23.73 14.67
CA LYS A 14 28.56 23.83 13.21
C LYS A 14 28.23 22.50 12.56
N ARG A 15 28.69 21.39 13.14
CA ARG A 15 28.40 20.06 12.61
C ARG A 15 26.91 19.74 12.64
N ARG A 16 26.20 20.05 13.74
CA ARG A 16 24.74 19.88 13.84
C ARG A 16 24.02 20.76 12.82
N GLN A 17 24.43 22.01 12.65
CA GLN A 17 23.85 22.91 11.67
C GLN A 17 23.99 22.34 10.25
N GLN A 18 25.19 21.89 9.85
CA GLN A 18 25.41 21.26 8.55
C GLN A 18 24.49 20.06 8.32
N LEU A 19 24.38 19.16 9.30
CA LEU A 19 23.50 17.98 9.20
C LEU A 19 22.02 18.37 9.04
N VAL A 20 21.56 19.39 9.78
CA VAL A 20 20.19 19.90 9.67
C VAL A 20 19.96 20.54 8.30
N GLU A 21 20.90 21.34 7.80
CA GLU A 21 20.80 21.98 6.49
C GLU A 21 20.82 20.96 5.34
N GLU A 22 21.67 19.93 5.42
CA GLU A 22 21.70 18.83 4.45
C GLU A 22 20.36 18.08 4.42
N ALA A 23 19.82 17.73 5.58
CA ALA A 23 18.51 17.08 5.68
C ALA A 23 17.37 18.00 5.19
N ALA A 24 17.42 19.28 5.52
CA ALA A 24 16.44 20.27 5.09
C ALA A 24 16.37 20.42 3.57
N ARG A 25 17.54 20.43 2.90
CA ARG A 25 17.61 20.46 1.42
C ARG A 25 16.96 19.22 0.81
N VAL A 26 17.29 18.02 1.31
CA VAL A 26 16.67 16.77 0.84
C VAL A 26 15.15 16.81 1.01
N LEU A 27 14.66 17.27 2.16
CA LEU A 27 13.22 17.36 2.42
C LEU A 27 12.50 18.41 1.54
N ASP A 28 13.17 19.51 1.19
CA ASP A 28 12.61 20.52 0.27
C ASP A 28 12.60 20.02 -1.19
N ASP A 29 13.66 19.33 -1.61
CA ASP A 29 13.72 18.65 -2.93
C ASP A 29 12.55 17.66 -3.09
N TYR A 30 12.23 16.93 -2.02
CA TYR A 30 11.10 15.99 -1.99
C TYR A 30 9.74 16.66 -1.71
N ARG A 31 9.72 18.01 -1.63
CA ARG A 31 8.54 18.86 -1.40
C ARG A 31 7.84 18.60 -0.06
N MET A 32 8.56 18.07 0.93
CA MET A 32 8.05 17.78 2.28
C MET A 32 8.12 19.01 3.20
N CYS A 33 9.13 19.86 3.00
CA CYS A 33 9.19 21.19 3.60
C CYS A 33 9.51 22.23 2.53
N ARG A 34 9.57 23.50 2.92
CA ARG A 34 10.22 24.59 2.21
C ARG A 34 11.37 25.07 3.07
N PHE A 35 12.57 25.11 2.49
CA PHE A 35 13.78 25.52 3.18
C PHE A 35 14.37 26.76 2.50
N ASP A 36 14.63 27.81 3.27
CA ASP A 36 15.36 28.98 2.79
C ASP A 36 16.81 28.93 3.29
N PRO A 37 17.80 28.64 2.43
CA PRO A 37 19.20 28.55 2.83
C PRO A 37 19.80 29.86 3.35
N ALA A 38 19.23 31.01 2.98
CA ALA A 38 19.76 32.31 3.39
C ALA A 38 19.35 32.66 4.83
N SER A 39 18.10 32.36 5.20
CA SER A 39 17.59 32.64 6.55
C SER A 39 17.62 31.43 7.50
N GLY A 40 17.77 30.21 6.97
CA GLY A 40 17.65 28.96 7.72
C GLY A 40 16.21 28.58 8.07
N ASN A 41 15.21 29.31 7.55
CA ASN A 41 13.80 29.07 7.87
C ASN A 41 13.27 27.77 7.23
N LEU A 42 12.42 27.07 7.97
CA LEU A 42 11.76 25.82 7.56
C LEU A 42 10.25 25.93 7.71
N ALA A 43 9.51 25.58 6.66
CA ALA A 43 8.05 25.50 6.69
C ALA A 43 7.55 24.14 6.20
N GLY A 44 6.76 23.43 7.01
CA GLY A 44 6.22 22.12 6.64
C GLY A 44 5.12 22.21 5.57
N THR A 45 5.17 21.35 4.55
CA THR A 45 4.11 21.24 3.54
C THR A 45 3.03 20.24 3.99
N HIS A 46 1.89 20.21 3.29
CA HIS A 46 0.89 19.16 3.51
C HIS A 46 1.46 17.76 3.24
N LEU A 47 2.34 17.63 2.26
CA LEU A 47 2.98 16.35 1.93
C LEU A 47 3.89 15.88 3.08
N GLY A 48 4.69 16.79 3.65
CA GLY A 48 5.50 16.48 4.84
C GLY A 48 4.65 16.11 6.06
N ARG A 49 3.51 16.79 6.26
CA ARG A 49 2.56 16.44 7.35
C ARG A 49 1.96 15.06 7.15
N ILE A 50 1.54 14.70 5.94
CA ILE A 50 1.02 13.36 5.63
C ILE A 50 2.10 12.31 5.89
N ALA A 51 3.32 12.52 5.38
CA ALA A 51 4.42 11.59 5.58
C ALA A 51 4.74 11.38 7.07
N SER A 52 4.81 12.46 7.85
CA SER A 52 5.01 12.38 9.30
C SER A 52 3.87 11.65 10.00
N HIS A 53 2.61 11.94 9.65
CA HIS A 53 1.44 11.34 10.28
C HIS A 53 1.36 9.81 10.07
N TYR A 54 1.76 9.33 8.89
CA TYR A 54 1.74 7.91 8.54
C TYR A 54 3.11 7.22 8.62
N TYR A 55 4.11 7.89 9.19
CA TYR A 55 5.48 7.39 9.35
C TYR A 55 6.12 6.93 8.02
N ILE A 56 5.89 7.67 6.94
CA ILE A 56 6.39 7.35 5.60
C ILE A 56 7.79 7.91 5.40
N ALA A 57 8.69 7.09 4.86
CA ALA A 57 10.05 7.50 4.55
C ALA A 57 10.08 8.63 3.50
N ALA A 58 11.05 9.54 3.60
CA ALA A 58 11.17 10.68 2.69
C ALA A 58 11.39 10.23 1.23
N GLU A 59 12.15 9.15 1.04
CA GLU A 59 12.42 8.53 -0.25
C GLU A 59 11.16 7.91 -0.88
N SER A 60 10.23 7.39 -0.07
CA SER A 60 8.92 6.95 -0.56
C SER A 60 8.11 8.13 -1.08
N VAL A 61 8.13 9.26 -0.36
CA VAL A 61 7.46 10.49 -0.80
C VAL A 61 8.04 11.00 -2.13
N GLN A 62 9.37 10.98 -2.28
CA GLN A 62 10.03 11.30 -3.54
C GLN A 62 9.51 10.40 -4.68
N ARG A 63 9.51 9.08 -4.48
CA ARG A 63 9.05 8.13 -5.49
C ARG A 63 7.58 8.34 -5.86
N PHE A 64 6.72 8.64 -4.88
CA PHE A 64 5.32 8.97 -5.12
C PHE A 64 5.14 10.28 -5.90
N ASN A 65 6.05 11.24 -5.72
CA ASN A 65 6.05 12.48 -6.51
C ASN A 65 6.48 12.25 -7.96
N GLU A 66 7.42 11.36 -8.20
CA GLU A 66 7.98 11.07 -9.53
C GLU A 66 7.04 10.20 -10.38
N LEU A 67 6.46 9.16 -9.78
CA LEU A 67 5.66 8.16 -10.48
C LEU A 67 4.14 8.42 -10.39
N GLY A 68 3.70 9.18 -9.39
CA GLY A 68 2.29 9.45 -9.15
C GLY A 68 1.72 10.49 -10.12
N HIS A 69 0.63 10.16 -10.80
CA HIS A 69 -0.17 11.11 -11.59
C HIS A 69 -1.65 10.72 -11.60
N GLN A 70 -2.54 11.64 -11.95
CA GLN A 70 -4.01 11.46 -11.85
C GLN A 70 -4.63 10.35 -12.72
N HIS A 71 -3.85 9.75 -13.64
CA HIS A 71 -4.33 8.79 -14.65
C HIS A 71 -3.78 7.38 -14.44
N LEU A 72 -3.20 7.09 -13.27
CA LEU A 72 -2.81 5.72 -12.95
C LEU A 72 -4.07 4.86 -12.84
N ASP A 73 -4.04 3.70 -13.49
CA ASP A 73 -5.04 2.65 -13.28
C ASP A 73 -4.81 1.94 -11.93
N GLU A 74 -5.73 1.05 -11.54
CA GLU A 74 -5.66 0.38 -10.24
C GLU A 74 -4.42 -0.51 -10.10
N ALA A 75 -3.98 -1.13 -11.19
CA ALA A 75 -2.78 -1.95 -11.22
C ALA A 75 -1.51 -1.11 -10.99
N ALA A 76 -1.37 0.01 -11.70
CA ALA A 76 -0.27 0.94 -11.55
C ALA A 76 -0.29 1.64 -10.19
N ALA A 77 -1.48 1.95 -9.66
CA ALA A 77 -1.62 2.48 -8.30
C ALA A 77 -1.14 1.48 -7.23
N LEU A 78 -1.48 0.19 -7.38
CA LEU A 78 -0.97 -0.88 -6.53
C LEU A 78 0.55 -1.04 -6.65
N CYS A 79 1.09 -1.00 -7.87
CA CYS A 79 2.54 -1.03 -8.10
C CYS A 79 3.25 0.17 -7.46
N LEU A 80 2.66 1.37 -7.53
CA LEU A 80 3.20 2.56 -6.88
C LEU A 80 3.27 2.38 -5.36
N LEU A 81 2.21 1.87 -4.73
CA LEU A 81 2.21 1.52 -3.31
C LEU A 81 3.32 0.50 -3.00
N ALA A 82 3.43 -0.56 -3.79
CA ALA A 82 4.40 -1.63 -3.58
C ALA A 82 5.86 -1.19 -3.78
N SER A 83 6.08 -0.11 -4.54
CA SER A 83 7.40 0.49 -4.78
C SER A 83 7.94 1.33 -3.60
N ALA A 84 7.16 1.48 -2.53
CA ALA A 84 7.57 2.28 -1.38
C ALA A 84 8.86 1.74 -0.72
N THR A 85 9.69 2.64 -0.20
CA THR A 85 11.00 2.35 0.41
C THR A 85 10.88 1.44 1.64
N GLU A 86 9.72 1.45 2.30
CA GLU A 86 9.32 0.51 3.33
C GLU A 86 9.52 -0.95 2.89
N PHE A 87 9.33 -1.24 1.60
CA PHE A 87 9.39 -2.60 1.06
C PHE A 87 10.72 -2.94 0.37
N LYS A 88 11.71 -2.04 0.39
CA LYS A 88 12.98 -2.21 -0.37
C LYS A 88 13.78 -3.47 -0.04
N ASN A 89 13.56 -4.03 1.16
CA ASN A 89 14.25 -5.22 1.63
C ASN A 89 13.51 -6.52 1.26
N VAL A 90 12.29 -6.43 0.71
CA VAL A 90 11.49 -7.57 0.27
C VAL A 90 11.95 -8.00 -1.13
N LYS A 91 13.14 -8.59 -1.18
CA LYS A 91 13.74 -9.07 -2.43
C LYS A 91 13.21 -10.45 -2.79
N LEU A 92 13.07 -10.70 -4.09
CA LEU A 92 12.76 -12.04 -4.61
C LEU A 92 14.00 -12.92 -4.49
N ARG A 93 13.82 -14.13 -3.95
CA ARG A 93 14.89 -15.11 -3.78
C ARG A 93 14.67 -16.30 -4.73
N PRO A 94 15.73 -16.96 -5.22
CA PRO A 94 15.61 -18.06 -6.19
C PRO A 94 14.67 -19.18 -5.74
N GLU A 95 14.70 -19.52 -4.45
CA GLU A 95 13.86 -20.57 -3.87
C GLU A 95 12.36 -20.21 -3.81
N GLU A 96 12.00 -18.95 -4.02
CA GLU A 96 10.63 -18.44 -3.97
C GLU A 96 10.01 -18.24 -5.35
N GLU A 97 10.82 -18.27 -6.42
CA GLU A 97 10.41 -17.90 -7.79
C GLU A 97 9.23 -18.73 -8.29
N GLU A 98 9.23 -20.05 -8.04
CA GLU A 98 8.17 -20.94 -8.50
C GLU A 98 6.83 -20.63 -7.82
N GLU A 99 6.85 -20.37 -6.51
CA GLU A 99 5.64 -20.05 -5.75
C GLU A 99 5.10 -18.67 -6.15
N VAL A 100 5.98 -17.66 -6.28
CA VAL A 100 5.60 -16.31 -6.72
C VAL A 100 5.05 -16.34 -8.15
N ALA A 101 5.61 -17.15 -9.04
CA ALA A 101 5.08 -17.34 -10.40
C ALA A 101 3.68 -17.96 -10.39
N LYS A 102 3.43 -18.96 -9.52
CA LYS A 102 2.08 -19.55 -9.34
C LYS A 102 1.07 -18.53 -8.81
N LEU A 103 1.47 -17.70 -7.83
CA LEU A 103 0.63 -16.61 -7.31
C LEU A 103 0.26 -15.63 -8.43
N SER A 104 1.23 -15.22 -9.23
CA SER A 104 1.04 -14.31 -10.37
C SER A 104 0.01 -14.81 -11.38
N GLN A 105 0.00 -16.12 -11.66
CA GLN A 105 -0.89 -16.72 -12.66
C GLN A 105 -2.32 -16.99 -12.17
N ARG A 106 -2.51 -17.29 -10.88
CA ARG A 106 -3.77 -17.85 -10.36
C ARG A 106 -4.51 -16.97 -9.36
N HIS A 107 -3.82 -16.01 -8.76
CA HIS A 107 -4.28 -15.33 -7.55
C HIS A 107 -4.13 -13.81 -7.60
N THR A 108 -4.01 -13.26 -8.81
CA THR A 108 -3.92 -11.82 -9.06
C THR A 108 -5.27 -11.26 -9.50
N VAL A 109 -5.67 -10.17 -8.86
CA VAL A 109 -6.83 -9.35 -9.28
C VAL A 109 -6.39 -8.27 -10.26
N TYR A 110 -5.17 -7.75 -10.08
CA TYR A 110 -4.53 -6.78 -10.94
C TYR A 110 -3.23 -7.35 -11.51
N ASP A 111 -3.03 -7.17 -12.82
CA ASP A 111 -1.81 -7.60 -13.50
C ASP A 111 -0.66 -6.65 -13.15
N VAL A 112 0.35 -7.18 -12.47
CA VAL A 112 1.52 -6.43 -11.99
C VAL A 112 2.80 -6.79 -12.75
N LYS A 113 2.68 -7.35 -13.98
CA LYS A 113 3.84 -7.62 -14.85
C LYS A 113 4.69 -6.39 -15.15
N ASN A 114 4.05 -5.22 -15.21
CA ASN A 114 4.70 -3.94 -15.47
C ASN A 114 5.18 -3.24 -14.18
N ALA A 115 5.20 -3.94 -13.04
CA ALA A 115 5.82 -3.42 -11.83
C ALA A 115 7.31 -3.17 -12.10
N GLY A 116 7.79 -1.95 -11.81
CA GLY A 116 9.10 -1.50 -12.28
C GLY A 116 10.27 -2.37 -11.84
N ASP A 117 10.31 -2.79 -10.57
CA ASP A 117 11.35 -3.67 -10.03
C ASP A 117 10.78 -4.97 -9.44
N ASP A 118 11.63 -5.99 -9.30
CA ASP A 118 11.23 -7.30 -8.77
C ASP A 118 10.74 -7.24 -7.32
N SER A 119 11.22 -6.28 -6.54
CA SER A 119 10.81 -6.09 -5.13
C SER A 119 9.37 -5.59 -5.05
N ALA A 120 9.02 -4.59 -5.85
CA ALA A 120 7.69 -4.03 -5.98
C ALA A 120 6.74 -5.06 -6.58
N ARG A 121 7.18 -5.84 -7.58
CA ARG A 121 6.40 -6.94 -8.15
C ARG A 121 6.07 -7.99 -7.09
N LYS A 122 7.06 -8.48 -6.35
CA LYS A 122 6.87 -9.42 -5.24
C LYS A 122 5.93 -8.84 -4.18
N THR A 123 6.17 -7.61 -3.74
CA THR A 123 5.33 -6.93 -2.75
C THR A 123 3.88 -6.82 -3.20
N ALA A 124 3.64 -6.39 -4.45
CA ALA A 124 2.30 -6.27 -5.00
C ALA A 124 1.61 -7.65 -5.08
N LEU A 125 2.30 -8.69 -5.53
CA LEU A 125 1.75 -10.06 -5.58
C LEU A 125 1.40 -10.59 -4.19
N LEU A 126 2.29 -10.44 -3.21
CA LEU A 126 2.04 -10.90 -1.84
C LEU A 126 0.91 -10.10 -1.17
N LEU A 127 0.80 -8.81 -1.45
CA LEU A 127 -0.32 -7.99 -0.96
C LEU A 127 -1.66 -8.45 -1.56
N GLN A 128 -1.69 -8.76 -2.86
CA GLN A 128 -2.88 -9.33 -3.51
C GLN A 128 -3.25 -10.69 -2.94
N ALA A 129 -2.25 -11.56 -2.70
CA ALA A 129 -2.45 -12.86 -2.07
C ALA A 129 -2.98 -12.72 -0.64
N TYR A 130 -2.46 -11.76 0.13
CA TYR A 130 -2.91 -11.45 1.48
C TYR A 130 -4.39 -11.06 1.52
N ILE A 131 -4.79 -10.09 0.68
CA ILE A 131 -6.18 -9.62 0.57
C ILE A 131 -7.10 -10.74 0.09
N SER A 132 -6.62 -11.59 -0.83
CA SER A 132 -7.36 -12.74 -1.36
C SER A 132 -7.42 -13.92 -0.38
N GLN A 133 -6.82 -13.82 0.81
CA GLN A 133 -6.72 -14.89 1.80
C GLN A 133 -6.07 -16.18 1.25
N VAL A 134 -5.17 -16.05 0.29
CA VAL A 134 -4.46 -17.19 -0.30
C VAL A 134 -3.41 -17.71 0.68
N ARG A 135 -3.35 -19.03 0.83
CA ARG A 135 -2.37 -19.70 1.68
C ARG A 135 -1.02 -19.79 0.96
N VAL A 136 -0.08 -18.97 1.39
CA VAL A 136 1.34 -19.03 1.01
C VAL A 136 2.03 -20.13 1.83
N GLN A 137 2.89 -20.93 1.18
CA GLN A 137 3.56 -22.10 1.75
C GLN A 137 4.96 -21.77 2.27
N GLY A 138 5.75 -21.01 1.50
CA GLY A 138 7.11 -20.64 1.89
C GLY A 138 7.15 -19.80 3.16
N PHE A 139 7.89 -20.26 4.18
CA PHE A 139 8.00 -19.57 5.48
C PHE A 139 8.53 -18.12 5.34
N THR A 140 9.48 -17.92 4.43
CA THR A 140 10.04 -16.60 4.12
C THR A 140 8.99 -15.69 3.49
N LEU A 141 8.21 -16.19 2.53
CA LEU A 141 7.11 -15.46 1.90
C LEU A 141 5.98 -15.15 2.88
N VAL A 142 5.65 -16.05 3.81
CA VAL A 142 4.68 -15.78 4.89
C VAL A 142 5.14 -14.62 5.76
N SER A 143 6.43 -14.61 6.13
CA SER A 143 7.03 -13.52 6.92
C SER A 143 6.99 -12.19 6.16
N ASP A 144 7.38 -12.19 4.88
CA ASP A 144 7.31 -11.02 4.02
C ASP A 144 5.88 -10.51 3.84
N THR A 145 4.92 -11.42 3.65
CA THR A 145 3.49 -11.09 3.51
C THR A 145 2.97 -10.36 4.75
N ASN A 146 3.30 -10.86 5.96
CA ASN A 146 2.90 -10.22 7.20
C ASN A 146 3.54 -8.84 7.37
N TYR A 147 4.83 -8.69 7.06
CA TYR A 147 5.51 -7.40 7.06
C TYR A 147 4.88 -6.40 6.10
N ILE A 148 4.57 -6.86 4.88
CA ILE A 148 3.90 -6.06 3.85
C ILE A 148 2.51 -5.65 4.33
N ALA A 149 1.70 -6.55 4.89
CA ALA A 149 0.35 -6.23 5.36
C ALA A 149 0.36 -5.17 6.49
N GLN A 150 1.27 -5.32 7.47
CA GLN A 150 1.40 -4.38 8.59
C GLN A 150 1.76 -2.96 8.13
N ASN A 151 2.56 -2.81 7.08
CA ASN A 151 2.96 -1.50 6.55
C ASN A 151 2.06 -1.01 5.40
N GLY A 152 1.44 -1.93 4.65
CA GLY A 152 0.64 -1.62 3.47
C GLY A 152 -0.56 -0.75 3.79
N GLY A 153 -1.20 -0.98 4.95
CA GLY A 153 -2.34 -0.16 5.39
C GLY A 153 -1.99 1.32 5.56
N ARG A 154 -0.89 1.63 6.27
CA ARG A 154 -0.45 3.03 6.47
C ARG A 154 0.07 3.67 5.20
N VAL A 155 0.77 2.93 4.34
CA VAL A 155 1.24 3.44 3.04
C VAL A 155 0.05 3.75 2.12
N ALA A 156 -0.96 2.86 2.06
CA ALA A 156 -2.20 3.09 1.32
C ALA A 156 -2.94 4.34 1.83
N ARG A 157 -3.04 4.52 3.15
CA ARG A 157 -3.67 5.71 3.76
C ARG A 157 -2.92 7.00 3.46
N ALA A 158 -1.59 6.98 3.47
CA ALA A 158 -0.79 8.14 3.07
C ALA A 158 -1.02 8.51 1.61
N LEU A 159 -1.00 7.54 0.70
CA LEU A 159 -1.28 7.75 -0.73
C LEU A 159 -2.71 8.25 -0.98
N PHE A 160 -3.69 7.74 -0.21
CA PHE A 160 -5.05 8.26 -0.21
C PHE A 160 -5.11 9.75 0.14
N GLU A 161 -4.47 10.17 1.24
CA GLU A 161 -4.44 11.58 1.65
C GLU A 161 -3.72 12.46 0.61
N VAL A 162 -2.63 11.96 -0.01
CA VAL A 162 -1.95 12.67 -1.10
C VAL A 162 -2.88 12.84 -2.30
N ALA A 163 -3.55 11.79 -2.75
CA ALA A 163 -4.48 11.83 -3.86
C ALA A 163 -5.66 12.78 -3.57
N LEU A 164 -6.21 12.73 -2.35
CA LEU A 164 -7.29 13.61 -1.91
C LEU A 164 -6.86 15.08 -1.93
N ARG A 165 -5.68 15.41 -1.41
CA ARG A 165 -5.13 16.78 -1.42
C ARG A 165 -4.84 17.30 -2.82
N ARG A 166 -4.51 16.41 -3.77
CA ARG A 166 -4.27 16.76 -5.17
C ARG A 166 -5.54 16.78 -6.03
N GLY A 167 -6.69 16.38 -5.50
CA GLY A 167 -7.94 16.29 -6.25
C GLY A 167 -8.00 15.11 -7.22
N TRP A 168 -7.18 14.07 -7.01
CA TRP A 168 -7.16 12.88 -7.85
C TRP A 168 -8.23 11.89 -7.39
N CYS A 169 -9.50 12.21 -7.64
CA CYS A 169 -10.65 11.48 -7.08
C CYS A 169 -10.60 9.97 -7.34
N GLY A 170 -10.27 9.56 -8.58
CA GLY A 170 -10.14 8.13 -8.92
C GLY A 170 -9.09 7.43 -8.05
N LEU A 171 -7.91 8.03 -7.91
CA LEU A 171 -6.85 7.46 -7.06
C LEU A 171 -7.16 7.52 -5.57
N ALA A 172 -7.85 8.57 -5.10
CA ALA A 172 -8.31 8.62 -3.73
C ALA A 172 -9.26 7.44 -3.46
N TRP A 173 -10.19 7.16 -4.37
CA TRP A 173 -11.04 5.98 -4.27
C TRP A 173 -10.23 4.68 -4.26
N THR A 174 -9.30 4.51 -5.21
CA THR A 174 -8.45 3.32 -5.30
C THR A 174 -7.64 3.07 -4.04
N TYR A 175 -6.92 4.08 -3.53
CA TYR A 175 -6.09 3.93 -2.33
C TYR A 175 -6.91 3.76 -1.05
N LEU A 176 -8.08 4.39 -0.93
CA LEU A 176 -8.98 4.13 0.18
C LEU A 176 -9.52 2.69 0.15
N SER A 177 -9.86 2.21 -1.04
CA SER A 177 -10.36 0.85 -1.25
C SER A 177 -9.27 -0.16 -0.93
N LEU A 178 -8.04 0.05 -1.41
CA LEU A 178 -6.87 -0.75 -1.04
C LEU A 178 -6.62 -0.72 0.48
N ALA A 179 -6.66 0.44 1.13
CA ALA A 179 -6.45 0.54 2.57
C ALA A 179 -7.48 -0.29 3.36
N LYS A 180 -8.76 -0.21 2.97
CA LYS A 180 -9.83 -1.03 3.57
C LYS A 180 -9.64 -2.51 3.27
N SER A 181 -9.21 -2.85 2.05
CA SER A 181 -8.96 -4.23 1.65
C SER A 181 -7.84 -4.90 2.40
N ILE A 182 -6.78 -4.15 2.68
CA ILE A 182 -5.66 -4.62 3.49
C ILE A 182 -6.13 -4.83 4.93
N ASP A 183 -6.80 -3.85 5.52
CA ASP A 183 -7.26 -3.90 6.91
C ASP A 183 -8.28 -5.03 7.17
N ARG A 184 -9.23 -5.22 6.24
CA ARG A 184 -10.29 -6.23 6.35
C ARG A 184 -9.94 -7.55 5.69
N ARG A 185 -8.79 -7.64 5.04
CA ARG A 185 -8.32 -8.82 4.30
C ARG A 185 -9.39 -9.39 3.36
N VAL A 186 -10.01 -8.50 2.60
CA VAL A 186 -11.06 -8.77 1.61
C VAL A 186 -11.01 -7.71 0.52
N TRP A 187 -11.28 -8.07 -0.73
CA TRP A 187 -11.35 -7.07 -1.78
C TRP A 187 -12.57 -6.16 -1.62
N TRP A 188 -12.34 -4.85 -1.63
CA TRP A 188 -13.39 -3.85 -1.42
C TRP A 188 -14.26 -3.75 -2.69
N PRO A 189 -15.57 -3.46 -2.55
CA PRO A 189 -16.46 -3.29 -3.70
C PRO A 189 -15.95 -2.24 -4.69
N GLY A 190 -16.06 -2.56 -5.98
CA GLY A 190 -15.53 -1.74 -7.07
C GLY A 190 -14.10 -2.11 -7.51
N SER A 191 -13.48 -3.09 -6.85
CA SER A 191 -12.29 -3.76 -7.38
C SER A 191 -12.65 -4.80 -8.45
N ASN A 192 -11.66 -5.23 -9.24
CA ASN A 192 -11.85 -6.30 -10.24
C ASN A 192 -12.07 -7.69 -9.62
N ALA A 193 -12.07 -7.79 -8.29
CA ALA A 193 -12.27 -9.04 -7.58
C ALA A 193 -13.75 -9.42 -7.54
N ARG A 194 -14.05 -10.67 -7.87
CA ARG A 194 -15.39 -11.24 -7.73
C ARG A 194 -15.63 -11.74 -6.30
N GLN A 195 -15.75 -10.81 -5.36
CA GLN A 195 -16.00 -11.12 -3.94
C GLN A 195 -17.23 -10.41 -3.40
N SER A 196 -17.94 -11.09 -2.50
CA SER A 196 -19.07 -10.52 -1.77
C SER A 196 -18.57 -9.68 -0.59
N PRO A 197 -19.16 -8.48 -0.35
CA PRO A 197 -18.87 -7.68 0.85
C PRO A 197 -19.12 -8.44 2.16
N LEU A 198 -19.97 -9.47 2.12
CA LEU A 198 -20.30 -10.29 3.28
C LEU A 198 -19.10 -11.07 3.85
N ARG A 199 -18.00 -11.20 3.11
CA ARG A 199 -16.73 -11.74 3.62
C ARG A 199 -16.18 -10.97 4.83
N GLN A 200 -16.67 -9.76 5.10
CA GLN A 200 -16.31 -8.97 6.28
C GLN A 200 -16.85 -9.54 7.61
N PHE A 201 -17.90 -10.37 7.55
CA PHE A 201 -18.47 -11.04 8.71
C PHE A 201 -17.75 -12.36 8.99
N GLU A 202 -16.48 -12.23 9.39
CA GLU A 202 -15.63 -13.38 9.68
C GLU A 202 -16.23 -14.24 10.81
N GLY A 203 -16.38 -15.54 10.56
CA GLY A 203 -16.96 -16.50 11.52
C GLY A 203 -18.48 -16.62 11.50
N GLU A 204 -19.20 -15.63 10.95
CA GLU A 204 -20.67 -15.67 10.86
C GLU A 204 -21.17 -16.48 9.66
N LEU A 205 -20.44 -16.42 8.54
CA LEU A 205 -20.79 -17.13 7.31
C LEU A 205 -19.78 -18.23 7.00
N GLY A 206 -20.30 -19.42 6.73
CA GLY A 206 -19.47 -20.54 6.28
C GLY A 206 -18.78 -20.25 4.94
N PHE A 207 -17.56 -20.76 4.77
CA PHE A 207 -16.79 -20.57 3.53
C PHE A 207 -17.56 -21.04 2.28
N ASP A 208 -18.30 -22.15 2.39
CA ASP A 208 -19.10 -22.68 1.28
C ASP A 208 -20.27 -21.77 0.89
N VAL A 209 -20.91 -21.12 1.87
CA VAL A 209 -21.98 -20.14 1.63
C VAL A 209 -21.44 -18.94 0.85
N LEU A 210 -20.32 -18.37 1.31
CA LEU A 210 -19.65 -17.25 0.63
C LEU A 210 -19.21 -17.65 -0.79
N LYS A 211 -18.67 -18.86 -0.95
CA LYS A 211 -18.24 -19.36 -2.25
C LYS A 211 -19.42 -19.57 -3.20
N ASN A 212 -20.56 -20.07 -2.71
CA ASN A 212 -21.75 -20.24 -3.52
C ASN A 212 -22.34 -18.89 -3.95
N LEU A 213 -22.39 -17.91 -3.04
CA LEU A 213 -22.78 -16.52 -3.36
C LEU A 213 -21.91 -15.91 -4.49
N GLU A 214 -20.62 -16.22 -4.51
CA GLU A 214 -19.67 -15.62 -5.45
C GLU A 214 -19.53 -16.38 -6.77
N ARG A 215 -19.87 -17.68 -6.80
CA ARG A 215 -19.83 -18.53 -8.00
C ARG A 215 -20.81 -18.05 -9.07
N GLY A 216 -21.97 -17.55 -8.65
CA GLY A 216 -23.05 -17.11 -9.53
C GLY A 216 -22.96 -15.62 -9.90
N ARG A 217 -24.14 -15.00 -10.01
CA ARG A 217 -24.26 -13.54 -10.05
C ARG A 217 -23.85 -12.99 -8.69
N LEU A 218 -22.93 -12.02 -8.68
CA LEU A 218 -22.65 -11.25 -7.48
C LEU A 218 -23.83 -10.31 -7.22
N PHE A 219 -24.55 -10.56 -6.14
CA PHE A 219 -25.58 -9.67 -5.66
C PHE A 219 -24.94 -8.51 -4.90
N SER A 220 -25.44 -7.31 -5.16
CA SER A 220 -25.18 -6.16 -4.31
C SER A 220 -25.82 -6.36 -2.95
N VAL A 221 -25.32 -5.65 -1.93
CA VAL A 221 -25.91 -5.69 -0.59
C VAL A 221 -27.37 -5.26 -0.62
N GLN A 222 -27.74 -4.29 -1.46
CA GLN A 222 -29.11 -3.83 -1.58
C GLN A 222 -30.02 -4.93 -2.12
N GLU A 223 -29.61 -5.62 -3.19
CA GLU A 223 -30.38 -6.74 -3.73
C GLU A 223 -30.58 -7.86 -2.70
N LEU A 224 -29.57 -8.16 -1.89
CA LEU A 224 -29.70 -9.16 -0.82
C LEU A 224 -30.63 -8.70 0.31
N LEU A 225 -30.73 -7.40 0.57
CA LEU A 225 -31.64 -6.83 1.57
C LEU A 225 -33.10 -6.80 1.08
N ASP A 226 -33.30 -6.68 -0.23
CA ASP A 226 -34.62 -6.66 -0.85
C ASP A 226 -35.20 -8.08 -1.02
N MET A 227 -34.36 -9.11 -0.95
CA MET A 227 -34.75 -10.52 -1.02
C MET A 227 -35.30 -11.03 0.31
N ASP A 228 -36.23 -11.99 0.23
CA ASP A 228 -36.65 -12.75 1.41
C ASP A 228 -35.62 -13.84 1.79
N ALA A 229 -35.78 -14.41 2.99
CA ALA A 229 -34.84 -15.42 3.49
C ALA A 229 -34.80 -16.70 2.62
N ALA A 230 -35.92 -17.05 1.98
CA ALA A 230 -35.99 -18.24 1.13
C ALA A 230 -35.30 -18.01 -0.22
N GLU A 231 -35.43 -16.81 -0.78
CA GLU A 231 -34.74 -16.36 -1.99
C GLU A 231 -33.23 -16.36 -1.77
N VAL A 232 -32.75 -15.78 -0.66
CA VAL A 232 -31.31 -15.80 -0.31
C VAL A 232 -30.81 -17.23 -0.13
N GLY A 233 -31.54 -18.07 0.61
CA GLY A 233 -31.23 -19.49 0.82
C GLY A 233 -31.06 -20.26 -0.49
N SER A 234 -31.96 -20.01 -1.45
CA SER A 234 -31.94 -20.65 -2.77
C SER A 234 -30.64 -20.37 -3.55
N HIS A 235 -30.07 -19.17 -3.40
CA HIS A 235 -28.85 -18.75 -4.07
C HIS A 235 -27.57 -19.30 -3.42
N VAL A 236 -27.63 -19.67 -2.15
CA VAL A 236 -26.48 -20.23 -1.41
C VAL A 236 -26.52 -21.74 -1.28
N HIS A 237 -27.60 -22.37 -1.76
CA HIS A 237 -27.87 -23.79 -1.65
C HIS A 237 -27.83 -24.28 -0.19
N ASN A 238 -28.44 -23.50 0.71
CA ASN A 238 -28.55 -23.77 2.15
C ASN A 238 -29.96 -23.46 2.63
#